data_AF-A0A8T6NFM8-F1
#
_entry.id   AF-A0A8T6NFM8-F1
#
_cell.length_a   1.000
_cell.length_b   1.000
_cell.length_c   1.000
_cell.angle_alpha   90.00
_cell.angle_beta   90.00
_cell.angle_gamma   90.00
#
_symmetry.space_group_name_H-M   'P 1'
#
loop_
_entity.id
_entity.type
_entity.pdbx_description
1 polymer ?
#
loop_
_entity_poly.entity_id
_entity_poly.type
_entity_poly.pdbx_seq_one_letter_code
_entity_poly.pdbx_strand_id
1 'polypeptide(L)'
;MTGCPDTRGKTCGLMLTGPVSCPPFTKRGWTWSSRRGPGKRKPRERRRQRRLNRPQRQPREHDRMVNAEEAAFLVLAAIAIGGAIGCVYARRVAHSLLSLMMTFLAVAGVFILAEAEMLAAVQILVYLGSVMLVVQFGVMLTRRQIQEGDIE
;
A
#
# COMPACT_ATOMS: atom_id res chain seq x y z
N MET A 1 58.99 -23.65 27.87
CA MET A 1 57.77 -24.42 27.58
C MET A 1 56.59 -23.47 27.64
N THR A 2 55.89 -23.33 26.50
CA THR A 2 54.48 -22.91 26.31
C THR A 2 54.06 -21.55 26.89
N GLY A 3 53.54 -20.56 26.17
CA GLY A 3 52.76 -20.61 24.94
C GLY A 3 51.27 -20.38 25.22
N CYS A 4 50.86 -19.10 25.20
CA CYS A 4 49.60 -18.55 24.63
C CYS A 4 48.23 -18.77 25.37
N PRO A 5 47.11 -18.10 24.97
CA PRO A 5 46.52 -16.90 25.61
C PRO A 5 44.97 -16.99 25.84
N ASP A 6 44.30 -15.96 26.40
CA ASP A 6 42.95 -15.49 25.95
C ASP A 6 42.55 -14.20 26.73
N THR A 7 42.44 -13.09 26.00
CA THR A 7 41.95 -11.79 26.52
C THR A 7 40.49 -11.58 26.11
N ARG A 8 39.55 -12.02 26.94
CA ARG A 8 38.16 -11.53 26.92
C ARG A 8 37.85 -10.68 28.14
N GLY A 9 38.25 -9.42 28.02
CA GLY A 9 37.70 -8.31 28.78
C GLY A 9 37.56 -7.11 27.87
N LYS A 10 36.32 -6.74 27.52
CA LYS A 10 35.98 -5.34 27.25
C LYS A 10 34.67 -5.00 27.95
N THR A 11 34.90 -4.31 29.05
CA THR A 11 34.02 -3.51 29.88
C THR A 11 33.38 -2.34 29.12
N CYS A 12 32.25 -1.91 29.68
CA CYS A 12 31.80 -0.53 29.84
C CYS A 12 31.56 0.35 28.61
N GLY A 13 30.28 0.72 28.45
CA GLY A 13 29.86 2.05 28.92
C GLY A 13 29.76 3.14 27.87
N LEU A 14 28.52 3.63 27.73
CA LEU A 14 28.12 5.02 27.46
C LEU A 14 28.54 5.69 26.14
N MET A 15 27.51 6.27 25.52
CA MET A 15 27.54 7.55 24.80
C MET A 15 28.52 7.71 23.63
N LEU A 16 27.95 8.03 22.47
CA LEU A 16 28.34 9.13 21.56
C LEU A 16 28.16 8.71 20.11
N THR A 17 27.24 9.43 19.45
CA THR A 17 27.36 9.89 18.06
C THR A 17 27.87 8.86 17.05
N GLY A 18 26.94 8.15 16.42
CA GLY A 18 27.20 7.47 15.15
C GLY A 18 26.78 8.36 13.97
N PRO A 19 27.72 9.01 13.26
CA PRO A 19 27.46 9.61 11.96
C PRO A 19 27.27 8.52 10.91
N VAL A 20 26.48 8.84 9.90
CA VAL A 20 26.59 8.38 8.50
C VAL A 20 27.80 7.49 8.21
N SER A 21 27.53 6.21 7.91
CA SER A 21 28.45 5.40 7.11
C SER A 21 27.68 4.38 6.29
N CYS A 22 27.55 4.75 5.01
CA CYS A 22 27.11 3.94 3.90
C CYS A 22 27.88 2.61 3.81
N PRO A 23 27.25 1.48 3.50
CA PRO A 23 27.98 0.35 2.93
C PRO A 23 28.38 0.69 1.48
N PRO A 24 29.65 0.46 1.10
CA PRO A 24 30.18 0.80 -0.20
C PRO A 24 29.75 -0.17 -1.30
N PHE A 25 29.48 0.45 -2.44
CA PHE A 25 29.25 -0.11 -3.76
C PHE A 25 30.41 -1.03 -4.20
N THR A 26 30.34 -2.33 -3.88
CA THR A 26 31.28 -3.33 -4.40
C THR A 26 30.82 -3.79 -5.79
N LYS A 27 31.37 -3.12 -6.81
CA LYS A 27 31.47 -3.69 -8.15
C LYS A 27 32.45 -4.87 -8.12
N ARG A 28 31.99 -6.08 -8.41
CA ARG A 28 32.87 -7.13 -8.96
C ARG A 28 32.08 -8.24 -9.66
N GLY A 29 32.49 -8.53 -10.88
CA GLY A 29 32.32 -9.88 -11.44
C GLY A 29 31.24 -10.08 -12.50
N TRP A 30 31.15 -9.19 -13.49
CA TRP A 30 30.65 -9.55 -14.82
C TRP A 30 31.55 -10.66 -15.40
N THR A 31 31.30 -11.91 -15.05
CA THR A 31 31.91 -13.08 -15.70
C THR A 31 30.90 -13.65 -16.67
N TRP A 32 30.90 -13.03 -17.85
CA TRP A 32 30.37 -13.58 -19.08
C TRP A 32 31.02 -14.94 -19.35
N SER A 33 30.35 -16.03 -18.95
CA SER A 33 30.64 -17.36 -19.51
C SER A 33 29.45 -17.83 -20.33
N SER A 34 29.54 -17.45 -21.59
CA SER A 34 28.84 -18.04 -22.72
C SER A 34 28.87 -19.57 -22.65
N ARG A 35 27.72 -20.21 -22.49
CA ARG A 35 27.53 -21.58 -22.96
C ARG A 35 26.24 -21.68 -23.75
N ARG A 36 26.40 -21.61 -25.08
CA ARG A 36 25.37 -21.88 -26.08
C ARG A 36 25.22 -23.40 -26.24
N GLY A 37 23.98 -23.86 -26.33
CA GLY A 37 23.58 -25.16 -26.85
C GLY A 37 22.18 -25.03 -27.46
N PRO A 38 21.95 -25.38 -28.73
CA PRO A 38 20.74 -25.02 -29.46
C PRO A 38 19.71 -26.16 -29.52
N GLY A 39 18.45 -25.79 -29.76
CA GLY A 39 17.48 -26.65 -30.44
C GLY A 39 16.26 -27.00 -29.61
N LYS A 40 15.12 -26.35 -29.92
CA LYS A 40 14.10 -26.92 -30.83
C LYS A 40 13.15 -25.80 -31.26
N ARG A 41 13.11 -25.54 -32.57
CA ARG A 41 12.07 -24.73 -33.19
C ARG A 41 10.78 -25.55 -33.22
N LYS A 42 9.71 -25.07 -32.57
CA LYS A 42 8.32 -25.42 -32.93
C LYS A 42 7.65 -24.16 -33.50
N PRO A 43 7.48 -24.07 -34.82
CA PRO A 43 6.79 -22.96 -35.46
C PRO A 43 5.28 -23.25 -35.52
N ARG A 44 4.46 -22.18 -35.45
CA ARG A 44 2.99 -22.11 -35.67
C ARG A 44 2.01 -22.10 -34.48
N GLU A 45 2.40 -22.23 -33.21
CA GLU A 45 1.41 -22.18 -32.11
C GLU A 45 1.19 -20.77 -31.51
N ARG A 46 2.01 -19.77 -31.87
CA ARG A 46 2.06 -18.49 -31.13
C ARG A 46 1.00 -17.45 -31.54
N ARG A 47 0.40 -17.57 -32.74
CA ARG A 47 -0.64 -16.63 -33.22
C ARG A 47 -2.05 -17.00 -32.76
N ARG A 48 -2.34 -18.29 -32.54
CA ARG A 48 -3.67 -18.77 -32.09
C ARG A 48 -3.93 -18.46 -30.62
N GLN A 49 -2.89 -18.48 -29.79
CA GLN A 49 -2.97 -18.20 -28.36
C GLN A 49 -3.37 -16.75 -28.01
N ARG A 50 -3.13 -15.77 -28.89
CA ARG A 50 -3.51 -14.37 -28.62
C ARG A 50 -5.01 -14.08 -28.71
N ARG A 51 -5.80 -14.89 -29.43
CA ARG A 51 -7.27 -14.73 -29.47
C ARG A 51 -7.98 -15.50 -28.37
N LEU A 52 -7.35 -16.55 -27.83
CA LEU A 52 -7.88 -17.34 -26.73
C LEU A 52 -7.50 -16.77 -25.35
N ASN A 53 -6.71 -15.70 -25.32
CA ASN A 53 -6.41 -14.95 -24.11
C ASN A 53 -7.20 -13.64 -24.12
N ARG A 54 -8.54 -13.76 -24.14
CA ARG A 54 -9.42 -12.66 -23.73
C ARG A 54 -9.40 -12.72 -22.20
N PRO A 55 -8.75 -11.79 -21.49
CA PRO A 55 -8.91 -11.71 -20.04
C PRO A 55 -10.40 -11.48 -19.81
N GLN A 56 -11.03 -12.51 -19.25
CA GLN A 56 -12.41 -12.47 -18.82
C GLN A 56 -12.46 -11.42 -17.71
N ARG A 57 -12.79 -10.17 -18.07
CA ARG A 57 -13.37 -9.23 -17.11
C ARG A 57 -14.62 -9.93 -16.63
N GLN A 58 -14.55 -10.52 -15.45
CA GLN A 58 -15.64 -11.23 -14.81
C GLN A 58 -16.21 -10.26 -13.76
N PRO A 59 -17.28 -9.51 -14.08
CA PRO A 59 -18.04 -8.83 -13.06
C PRO A 59 -18.87 -9.88 -12.33
N ARG A 60 -18.70 -9.90 -11.00
CA ARG A 60 -19.74 -10.13 -10.00
C ARG A 60 -20.75 -11.24 -10.30
N GLU A 61 -20.54 -12.40 -9.72
CA GLU A 61 -21.60 -13.34 -9.28
C GLU A 61 -20.92 -14.55 -8.58
N HIS A 62 -20.61 -14.41 -7.29
CA HIS A 62 -20.39 -15.57 -6.41
C HIS A 62 -21.35 -15.45 -5.22
N ASP A 63 -22.62 -15.29 -5.59
CA ASP A 63 -23.75 -15.44 -4.70
C ASP A 63 -23.91 -16.92 -4.35
N ARG A 64 -23.89 -17.24 -3.05
CA ARG A 64 -24.92 -18.05 -2.33
C ARG A 64 -24.45 -18.96 -1.19
N MET A 65 -23.17 -18.94 -0.79
CA MET A 65 -22.75 -19.45 0.53
C MET A 65 -21.62 -18.60 1.11
N VAL A 66 -21.85 -17.30 1.19
CA VAL A 66 -20.96 -16.37 1.89
C VAL A 66 -21.52 -16.26 3.30
N ASN A 67 -20.72 -16.60 4.31
CA ASN A 67 -21.13 -16.37 5.70
C ASN A 67 -21.47 -14.88 5.88
N ALA A 68 -22.37 -14.54 6.80
CA ALA A 68 -22.79 -13.15 7.00
C ALA A 68 -21.59 -12.22 7.25
N GLU A 69 -20.58 -12.73 7.96
CA GLU A 69 -19.28 -12.08 8.20
C GLU A 69 -18.47 -11.86 6.91
N GLU A 70 -18.35 -12.87 6.06
CA GLU A 70 -17.58 -12.81 4.81
C GLU A 70 -18.26 -11.90 3.77
N ALA A 71 -19.61 -11.94 3.72
CA ALA A 71 -20.40 -11.04 2.91
C ALA A 71 -20.19 -9.58 3.34
N ALA A 72 -20.25 -9.31 4.65
CA ALA A 72 -20.03 -7.98 5.20
C ALA A 72 -18.60 -7.48 4.92
N PHE A 73 -17.59 -8.35 5.03
CA PHE A 73 -16.20 -8.02 4.70
C PHE A 73 -16.05 -7.64 3.22
N LEU A 74 -16.60 -8.44 2.30
CA LEU A 74 -16.56 -8.17 0.87
C LEU A 74 -17.26 -6.85 0.50
N VAL A 75 -18.40 -6.56 1.12
CA VAL A 75 -19.13 -5.31 0.92
C VAL A 75 -18.31 -4.12 1.42
N LEU A 76 -17.76 -4.19 2.63
CA LEU A 76 -16.90 -3.14 3.19
C LEU A 76 -15.64 -2.92 2.34
N ALA A 77 -14.99 -3.98 1.88
CA ALA A 77 -13.84 -3.90 0.99
C ALA A 77 -14.19 -3.25 -0.35
N ALA A 78 -15.34 -3.60 -0.93
CA ALA A 78 -15.82 -2.97 -2.16
C ALA A 78 -16.13 -1.48 -1.98
N ILE A 79 -16.72 -1.09 -0.83
CA ILE A 79 -16.97 0.32 -0.48
C ILE A 79 -15.64 1.06 -0.29
N ALA A 80 -14.66 0.48 0.39
CA ALA A 80 -13.34 1.08 0.58
C ALA A 80 -12.63 1.34 -0.75
N ILE A 81 -12.62 0.35 -1.67
CA ILE A 81 -12.03 0.50 -3.00
C ILE A 81 -12.82 1.53 -3.82
N GLY A 82 -14.15 1.47 -3.78
CA GLY A 82 -15.03 2.41 -4.47
C GLY A 82 -14.81 3.85 -4.00
N GLY A 83 -14.67 4.08 -2.69
CA GLY A 83 -14.37 5.38 -2.11
C GLY A 83 -12.96 5.88 -2.44
N ALA A 84 -11.97 4.99 -2.56
CA ALA A 84 -10.60 5.38 -2.93
C ALA A 84 -10.53 5.82 -4.39
N ILE A 85 -11.20 5.07 -5.28
CA ILE A 85 -11.35 5.44 -6.68
C ILE A 85 -12.15 6.75 -6.79
N GLY A 86 -13.26 6.86 -6.07
CA GLY A 86 -14.09 8.07 -6.03
C GLY A 86 -13.33 9.31 -5.56
N CYS A 87 -12.40 9.16 -4.62
CA CYS A 87 -11.55 10.24 -4.13
C CYS A 87 -10.66 10.81 -5.24
N VAL A 88 -10.10 9.96 -6.10
CA VAL A 88 -9.20 10.36 -7.20
C VAL A 88 -9.96 10.90 -8.41
N TYR A 89 -11.14 10.35 -8.71
CA TYR A 89 -11.93 10.74 -9.89
C TYR A 89 -12.86 11.94 -9.68
N ALA A 90 -13.04 12.42 -8.45
CA ALA A 90 -13.97 13.49 -8.14
C ALA A 90 -13.49 14.85 -8.68
N ARG A 91 -14.30 15.48 -9.55
CA ARG A 91 -14.02 16.83 -10.11
C ARG A 91 -14.22 17.96 -9.11
N ARG A 92 -15.10 17.76 -8.12
CA ARG A 92 -15.36 18.72 -7.04
C ARG A 92 -14.62 18.27 -5.80
N VAL A 93 -13.85 19.17 -5.21
CA VAL A 93 -13.06 18.88 -4.00
C VAL A 93 -13.94 18.42 -2.85
N ALA A 94 -15.13 19.01 -2.67
CA ALA A 94 -16.10 18.54 -1.68
C ALA A 94 -16.46 17.05 -1.86
N HIS A 95 -16.62 16.58 -3.11
CA HIS A 95 -16.94 15.18 -3.38
C HIS A 95 -15.72 14.26 -3.20
N SER A 96 -14.52 14.72 -3.53
CA SER A 96 -13.27 13.98 -3.28
C SER A 96 -13.10 13.71 -1.78
N LEU A 97 -13.30 14.76 -1.00
CA LEU A 97 -13.23 14.80 0.45
C LEU A 97 -14.30 13.90 1.12
N LEU A 98 -15.57 13.93 0.68
CA LEU A 98 -16.59 13.00 1.17
C LEU A 98 -16.25 11.53 0.86
N SER A 99 -15.71 11.27 -0.34
CA SER A 99 -15.30 9.93 -0.75
C SER A 99 -14.19 9.38 0.14
N LEU A 100 -13.25 10.24 0.56
CA LEU A 100 -12.19 9.89 1.50
C LEU A 100 -12.75 9.56 2.89
N MET A 101 -13.69 10.34 3.42
CA MET A 101 -14.34 10.02 4.70
C MET A 101 -15.03 8.65 4.67
N MET A 102 -15.73 8.33 3.58
CA MET A 102 -16.35 7.01 3.39
C MET A 102 -15.33 5.87 3.40
N THR A 103 -14.14 6.05 2.83
CA THR A 103 -13.10 5.00 2.89
C THR A 103 -12.61 4.71 4.30
N PHE A 104 -12.39 5.75 5.11
CA PHE A 104 -11.98 5.58 6.50
C PHE A 104 -13.08 4.93 7.35
N LEU A 105 -14.35 5.23 7.05
CA LEU A 105 -15.50 4.58 7.67
C LEU A 105 -15.56 3.09 7.32
N ALA A 106 -15.32 2.74 6.04
CA ALA A 106 -15.27 1.35 5.60
C ALA A 106 -14.14 0.57 6.30
N VAL A 107 -12.96 1.19 6.48
CA VAL A 107 -11.84 0.59 7.24
C VAL A 107 -12.21 0.39 8.71
N ALA A 108 -12.89 1.35 9.34
CA ALA A 108 -13.40 1.18 10.70
C ALA A 108 -14.38 0.01 10.81
N GLY A 109 -15.26 -0.16 9.82
CA GLY A 109 -16.14 -1.33 9.72
C GLY A 109 -15.37 -2.65 9.62
N VAL A 110 -14.28 -2.70 8.84
CA VAL A 110 -13.42 -3.90 8.74
C VAL A 110 -12.79 -4.25 10.09
N PHE A 111 -12.39 -3.26 10.90
CA PHE A 111 -11.86 -3.52 12.24
C PHE A 111 -12.93 -4.05 13.21
N ILE A 112 -14.20 -3.65 13.06
CA ILE A 112 -15.30 -4.21 13.84
C ILE A 112 -15.51 -5.70 13.50
N LEU A 113 -15.45 -6.06 12.21
CA LEU A 113 -15.57 -7.46 11.78
C LEU A 113 -14.39 -8.34 12.26
N ALA A 114 -13.23 -7.74 12.47
CA ALA A 114 -12.04 -8.42 12.97
C ALA A 114 -12.01 -8.56 14.51
N GLU A 115 -13.13 -8.27 15.19
CA GLU A 115 -13.24 -8.21 16.67
C GLU A 115 -12.17 -7.32 17.34
N ALA A 116 -11.65 -6.34 16.59
CA ALA A 116 -10.59 -5.44 17.03
C ALA A 116 -11.17 -4.13 17.57
N GLU A 117 -11.95 -4.24 18.65
CA GLU A 117 -12.78 -3.14 19.19
C GLU A 117 -11.95 -1.88 19.54
N MET A 118 -10.80 -2.06 20.19
CA MET A 118 -9.92 -0.96 20.57
C MET A 118 -9.34 -0.24 19.33
N LEU A 119 -8.97 -0.99 18.29
CA LEU A 119 -8.47 -0.40 17.05
C LEU A 119 -9.59 0.31 16.28
N ALA A 120 -10.79 -0.25 16.23
CA ALA A 120 -11.96 0.38 15.62
C ALA A 120 -12.30 1.71 16.33
N ALA A 121 -12.28 1.74 17.66
CA ALA A 121 -12.51 2.96 18.44
C ALA A 121 -11.48 4.05 18.13
N VAL A 122 -10.18 3.70 18.13
CA VAL A 122 -9.10 4.65 17.79
C VAL A 122 -9.21 5.12 16.32
N GLN A 123 -9.61 4.24 15.40
CA GLN A 123 -9.83 4.60 14.00
C GLN A 123 -10.91 5.68 13.85
N ILE A 124 -12.02 5.56 14.57
CA ILE A 124 -13.10 6.54 14.50
C ILE A 124 -12.70 7.83 15.24
N LEU A 125 -12.22 7.72 16.48
CA LEU A 125 -11.96 8.88 17.33
C LEU A 125 -10.76 9.71 16.86
N VAL A 126 -9.63 9.06 16.55
CA VAL A 126 -8.38 9.75 16.24
C VAL A 126 -8.27 10.04 14.74
N TYR A 127 -8.46 9.04 13.89
CA TYR A 127 -8.31 9.24 12.44
C TYR A 127 -9.49 10.00 11.87
N LEU A 128 -10.73 9.55 12.08
CA LEU A 128 -11.92 10.21 11.52
C LEU A 128 -12.25 11.53 12.22
N GLY A 129 -12.15 11.56 13.55
CA GLY A 129 -12.53 12.72 14.35
C GLY A 129 -11.51 13.86 14.35
N SER A 130 -10.23 13.56 14.60
CA SER A 130 -9.20 14.60 14.73
C SER A 130 -8.49 14.86 13.42
N VAL A 131 -7.75 13.89 12.90
CA VAL A 131 -6.81 14.12 11.79
C VAL A 131 -7.55 14.37 10.47
N MET A 132 -8.54 13.52 10.14
CA MET A 132 -9.26 13.60 8.87
C MET A 132 -10.05 14.91 8.76
N LEU A 133 -10.86 15.25 9.76
CA LEU A 133 -11.66 16.47 9.73
C LEU A 133 -10.80 17.73 9.65
N VAL A 134 -9.66 17.79 10.37
CA VAL A 134 -8.72 18.91 10.26
C VAL A 134 -8.16 19.05 8.84
N VAL A 135 -7.73 17.95 8.22
CA VAL A 135 -7.25 17.97 6.83
C VAL A 135 -8.37 18.36 5.88
N GLN A 136 -9.59 17.86 6.09
CA GLN A 136 -10.78 18.18 5.28
C GLN A 136 -11.08 19.68 5.29
N PHE A 137 -11.06 20.30 6.48
CA PHE A 137 -11.21 21.74 6.63
C PHE A 137 -10.05 22.50 6.00
N GLY A 138 -8.82 22.04 6.19
CA GLY A 138 -7.62 22.64 5.58
C GLY A 138 -7.67 22.66 4.05
N VAL A 139 -8.07 21.55 3.42
CA VAL A 139 -8.21 21.46 1.97
C VAL A 139 -9.32 22.38 1.44
N MET A 140 -10.42 22.53 2.18
CA MET A 140 -11.49 23.46 1.80
C MET A 140 -11.03 24.93 1.88
N LEU A 141 -10.26 25.28 2.91
CA LEU A 141 -9.73 26.64 3.09
C LEU A 141 -8.67 26.97 2.03
N THR A 142 -7.69 26.09 1.80
CA THR A 142 -6.62 26.35 0.82
C THR A 142 -7.13 26.46 -0.62
N ARG A 143 -8.14 25.66 -1.00
CA ARG A 143 -8.70 25.69 -2.36
C ARG A 143 -9.28 27.06 -2.73
N ARG A 144 -9.89 27.77 -1.78
CA ARG A 144 -10.45 29.09 -2.04
C ARG A 144 -9.37 30.13 -2.33
N GLN A 145 -8.24 30.05 -1.63
CA GLN A 145 -7.14 31.02 -1.75
C GLN A 145 -6.39 30.91 -3.08
N ILE A 146 -6.22 29.69 -3.62
CA ILE A 146 -5.48 29.49 -4.88
C ILE A 146 -6.25 30.05 -6.08
N GLN A 147 -7.59 30.03 -6.04
CA GLN A 147 -8.44 30.47 -7.15
C GLN A 147 -8.48 32.00 -7.33
N GLU A 148 -7.97 32.75 -6.36
CA GLU A 148 -8.03 34.23 -6.30
C GLU A 148 -6.73 34.89 -6.77
N GLY A 149 -5.62 34.13 -6.89
CA GLY A 149 -4.32 34.64 -7.33
C GLY A 149 -4.07 34.62 -8.84
N ASP A 150 -5.05 34.18 -9.63
CA ASP A 150 -4.94 34.03 -11.09
C ASP A 150 -5.70 35.13 -11.87
N ILE A 151 -6.07 36.25 -11.22
CA ILE A 151 -6.78 37.40 -11.81
C ILE A 151 -5.97 38.70 -11.62
N GLU A 152 -4.72 38.73 -12.05
CA GLU A 152 -3.97 39.95 -12.38
C GLU A 152 -3.17 39.75 -13.68
#